data_AF-A0A2U2J801-F1
#
_entry.id   AF-A0A2U2J801-F1
#
_cell.length_a   1.000
_cell.length_b   1.000
_cell.length_c   1.000
_cell.angle_alpha   90.00
_cell.angle_beta   90.00
_cell.angle_gamma   90.00
#
_symmetry.space_group_name_H-M   'P 1'
#
loop_
_entity.id
_entity.type
_entity.pdbx_description
1 polymer ?
#
loop_
_entity_poly.entity_id
_entity_poly.type
_entity_poly.pdbx_seq_one_letter_code
_entity_poly.pdbx_strand_id
1 'polypeptide(L)'
;MKVNYWKNGLHVSGLAPFGYIISLIIFYFHTTIILGRFPKYNQPDPKKLDIYNYYSGVIDLLIGIWLLSFLTIIIIILSNLIINRKDVNWKLIGLYFTGHVIAIILFFSKIMEWYID
;
A
#
# COMPACT_ATOMS: atom_id res chain seq x y z
N MET A 1 -25.52 -19.20 -0.79
CA MET A 1 -24.18 -18.99 -0.17
C MET A 1 -24.32 -17.95 0.93
N LYS A 2 -23.97 -18.27 2.20
CA LYS A 2 -23.86 -17.23 3.25
C LYS A 2 -22.54 -16.49 3.02
N VAL A 3 -22.62 -15.21 2.67
CA VAL A 3 -21.44 -14.34 2.54
C VAL A 3 -20.88 -14.11 3.95
N ASN A 4 -19.64 -14.53 4.17
CA ASN A 4 -18.97 -14.28 5.45
C ASN A 4 -18.27 -12.92 5.39
N TYR A 5 -19.01 -11.87 5.74
CA TYR A 5 -18.57 -10.47 5.66
C TYR A 5 -17.22 -10.22 6.35
N TRP A 6 -16.91 -10.94 7.43
CA TRP A 6 -15.63 -10.84 8.12
C TRP A 6 -14.45 -11.35 7.30
N LYS A 7 -14.63 -12.48 6.60
CA LYS A 7 -13.58 -13.03 5.73
C LYS A 7 -13.35 -12.13 4.51
N ASN A 8 -14.40 -11.57 3.94
CA ASN A 8 -14.28 -10.67 2.79
C ASN A 8 -13.66 -9.32 3.20
N GLY A 9 -14.09 -8.75 4.33
CA GLY A 9 -13.55 -7.51 4.88
C GLY A 9 -12.06 -7.65 5.21
N LEU A 10 -11.65 -8.81 5.75
CA LEU A 10 -10.25 -9.18 5.75
C LEU A 10 -9.72 -9.12 4.32
N HIS A 11 -10.11 -10.00 3.40
CA HIS A 11 -9.48 -10.11 2.05
C HIS A 11 -9.22 -8.75 1.37
N VAL A 12 -10.20 -7.85 1.39
CA VAL A 12 -10.08 -6.50 0.82
C VAL A 12 -9.01 -5.66 1.53
N SER A 13 -9.01 -5.59 2.86
CA SER A 13 -8.03 -4.81 3.62
C SER A 13 -6.59 -5.32 3.43
N GLY A 14 -6.40 -6.58 3.06
CA GLY A 14 -5.07 -7.18 2.91
C GLY A 14 -4.44 -6.88 1.56
N LEU A 15 -5.28 -6.59 0.58
CA LEU A 15 -4.87 -6.17 -0.76
C LEU A 15 -4.62 -4.65 -0.83
N ALA A 16 -5.21 -3.87 0.07
CA ALA A 16 -5.04 -2.42 0.16
C ALA A 16 -3.57 -1.95 0.12
N PRO A 17 -2.64 -2.48 0.94
CA PRO A 17 -1.23 -2.06 0.87
C PRO A 17 -0.58 -2.31 -0.49
N PHE A 18 -0.94 -3.40 -1.17
CA PHE A 18 -0.33 -3.76 -2.46
C PHE A 18 -0.66 -2.78 -3.57
N GLY A 19 -1.86 -2.18 -3.55
CA GLY A 19 -2.22 -1.12 -4.50
C GLY A 19 -1.22 0.03 -4.43
N TYR A 20 -1.02 0.57 -3.23
CA TYR A 20 -0.04 1.63 -2.97
C TYR A 20 1.39 1.23 -3.36
N ILE A 21 1.84 0.05 -2.91
CA ILE A 21 3.19 -0.46 -3.19
C ILE A 21 3.44 -0.51 -4.70
N ILE A 22 2.52 -1.14 -5.43
CA ILE A 22 2.66 -1.35 -6.88
C ILE A 22 2.61 0.00 -7.61
N SER A 23 1.67 0.88 -7.28
CA SER A 23 1.54 2.17 -7.97
C SER A 23 2.79 3.04 -7.81
N LEU A 24 3.34 3.14 -6.60
CA LEU A 24 4.52 3.96 -6.34
C LEU A 24 5.78 3.37 -6.98
N ILE A 25 5.95 2.04 -6.92
CA ILE A 25 7.07 1.35 -7.57
C ILE A 25 7.02 1.51 -9.08
N ILE A 26 5.84 1.34 -9.71
CA ILE A 26 5.68 1.53 -11.15
C ILE A 26 6.06 2.97 -11.53
N PHE A 27 5.56 3.96 -10.81
CA PHE A 27 5.90 5.37 -11.07
C PHE A 27 7.42 5.62 -10.98
N TYR A 28 8.08 5.10 -9.94
CA TYR A 28 9.52 5.26 -9.74
C TYR A 28 10.34 4.62 -10.88
N PHE A 29 10.01 3.41 -11.31
CA PHE A 29 10.69 2.75 -12.41
C PHE A 29 10.37 3.38 -13.78
N HIS A 30 9.11 3.79 -14.01
CA HIS A 30 8.74 4.50 -15.23
C HIS A 30 9.53 5.81 -15.35
N THR A 31 9.66 6.55 -14.25
CA THR A 31 10.51 7.74 -14.20
C THR A 31 11.98 7.41 -14.49
N THR A 32 12.50 6.33 -13.93
CA THR A 32 13.88 5.88 -14.16
C THR A 32 14.14 5.61 -15.65
N ILE A 33 13.17 5.01 -16.35
CA ILE A 33 13.26 4.74 -17.79
C ILE A 33 13.32 6.06 -18.58
N ILE A 34 12.48 7.04 -18.24
CA ILE A 34 12.44 8.35 -18.92
C ILE A 34 13.74 9.13 -18.70
N LEU A 35 14.27 9.10 -17.48
CA LEU A 35 15.45 9.89 -17.10
C LEU A 35 16.79 9.22 -17.44
N GLY A 36 16.78 7.92 -17.74
CA GLY A 36 18.00 7.11 -17.89
C GLY A 36 18.80 6.91 -16.60
N ARG A 37 18.25 7.30 -15.44
CA ARG A 37 18.87 7.18 -14.11
C ARG A 37 17.81 7.14 -13.01
N PHE A 38 18.16 6.55 -11.88
CA PHE A 38 17.28 6.53 -10.71
C PHE A 38 17.05 7.94 -10.15
N PRO A 39 15.79 8.34 -9.93
CA PRO A 39 15.48 9.60 -9.27
C PRO A 39 16.09 9.67 -7.87
N LYS A 40 16.54 10.87 -7.51
CA LYS A 40 17.05 11.20 -6.18
C LYS A 40 16.29 12.40 -5.65
N TYR A 41 16.31 12.57 -4.34
CA TYR A 41 15.78 13.75 -3.67
C TYR A 41 16.18 15.04 -4.41
N ASN A 42 15.20 15.90 -4.69
CA ASN A 42 15.31 17.15 -5.46
C ASN A 42 15.85 17.02 -6.91
N GLN A 43 16.02 15.81 -7.46
CA GLN A 43 16.66 15.61 -8.76
C GLN A 43 16.10 14.40 -9.55
N PRO A 44 15.24 14.64 -10.56
CA PRO A 44 14.46 15.86 -10.82
C PRO A 44 13.27 15.98 -9.87
N ASP A 45 12.70 17.18 -9.79
CA ASP A 45 11.40 17.41 -9.16
C ASP A 45 10.32 16.51 -9.84
N PRO A 46 9.66 15.60 -9.09
CA PRO A 46 8.69 14.68 -9.66
C PRO A 46 7.51 15.41 -10.31
N LYS A 47 7.09 16.55 -9.78
CA LYS A 47 5.91 17.32 -10.24
C LYS A 47 6.13 17.95 -11.61
N LYS A 48 7.38 18.05 -12.05
CA LYS A 48 7.75 18.56 -13.38
C LYS A 48 7.69 17.49 -14.47
N LEU A 49 7.49 16.22 -14.11
CA LEU A 49 7.38 15.13 -15.08
C LEU A 49 5.93 15.02 -15.59
N ASP A 50 5.75 14.93 -16.90
CA ASP A 50 4.41 14.78 -17.49
C ASP A 50 3.65 13.56 -16.94
N ILE A 51 4.40 12.49 -16.63
CA ILE A 51 3.83 11.26 -16.04
C ILE A 51 3.29 11.48 -14.63
N TYR A 52 3.77 12.47 -13.87
CA TYR A 52 3.34 12.68 -12.49
C TYR A 52 1.83 12.88 -12.38
N ASN A 53 1.24 13.70 -13.27
CA ASN A 53 -0.20 13.97 -13.26
C ASN A 53 -1.07 12.74 -13.53
N TYR A 54 -0.54 11.72 -14.21
CA TYR A 54 -1.25 10.47 -14.46
C TYR A 54 -1.21 9.52 -13.25
N TYR A 55 -0.12 9.54 -12.49
CA TYR A 55 0.10 8.62 -11.37
C TYR A 55 -0.30 9.22 -10.03
N SER A 56 -0.15 10.53 -9.82
CA SER A 56 -0.27 11.17 -8.50
C SER A 56 -1.65 10.96 -7.87
N GLY A 57 -2.72 11.23 -8.60
CA GLY A 57 -4.08 11.02 -8.10
C GLY A 57 -4.36 9.56 -7.70
N VAL A 58 -3.80 8.59 -8.43
CA VAL A 58 -3.93 7.17 -8.11
C VAL A 58 -3.10 6.81 -6.88
N ILE A 59 -1.85 7.26 -6.82
CA ILE A 59 -0.95 6.99 -5.70
C ILE A 59 -1.50 7.61 -4.41
N ASP A 60 -1.93 8.86 -4.44
CA ASP A 60 -2.47 9.58 -3.27
C ASP A 60 -3.75 8.92 -2.75
N LEU A 61 -4.65 8.53 -3.66
CA LEU A 61 -5.85 7.78 -3.29
C LEU A 61 -5.50 6.45 -2.63
N LEU A 62 -4.55 5.70 -3.19
CA LEU A 62 -4.14 4.40 -2.67
C LEU A 62 -3.39 4.52 -1.35
N ILE A 63 -2.61 5.58 -1.13
CA ILE A 63 -2.03 5.91 0.18
C ILE A 63 -3.16 6.13 1.20
N GLY A 64 -4.17 6.92 0.86
CA GLY A 64 -5.31 7.18 1.74
C GLY A 64 -6.06 5.90 2.10
N ILE A 65 -6.38 5.06 1.11
CA ILE A 65 -7.03 3.76 1.32
C ILE A 65 -6.16 2.85 2.19
N TRP A 66 -4.85 2.79 1.93
CA TRP A 66 -3.93 2.00 2.73
C TRP A 66 -3.87 2.49 4.19
N LEU A 67 -3.76 3.78 4.44
CA LEU A 67 -3.75 4.35 5.81
C LEU A 67 -5.03 4.01 6.56
N LEU A 68 -6.20 4.15 5.91
CA LEU A 68 -7.48 3.74 6.50
C LEU A 68 -7.54 2.23 6.79
N SER A 69 -7.03 1.41 5.86
CA SER A 69 -6.95 -0.05 6.06
C SER A 69 -6.01 -0.42 7.21
N PHE A 70 -4.91 0.31 7.38
CA PHE A 70 -3.95 0.11 8.46
C PHE A 70 -4.54 0.47 9.82
N LEU A 71 -5.39 1.50 9.92
CA LEU A 71 -6.09 1.83 11.17
C LEU A 71 -7.14 0.77 11.53
N THR A 72 -7.85 0.26 10.53
CA THR A 72 -8.93 -0.73 10.74
C THR A 72 -8.42 -2.14 11.00
N ILE A 73 -7.18 -2.47 10.61
CA ILE A 73 -6.64 -3.83 10.71
C ILE A 73 -6.55 -4.35 12.15
N ILE A 74 -6.19 -3.50 13.11
CA ILE A 74 -6.05 -3.89 14.51
C ILE A 74 -7.41 -4.36 15.04
N ILE A 75 -8.47 -3.61 14.75
CA ILE A 75 -9.84 -3.93 15.17
C ILE A 75 -10.30 -5.24 14.54
N ILE A 76 -10.02 -5.44 13.24
CA ILE A 76 -10.43 -6.65 12.51
C ILE A 76 -9.67 -7.89 13.01
N ILE A 77 -8.35 -7.79 13.22
CA ILE A 77 -7.55 -8.90 13.75
C ILE A 77 -8.02 -9.27 15.15
N LEU A 78 -8.18 -8.29 16.06
CA LEU A 78 -8.65 -8.54 17.41
C LEU A 78 -10.04 -9.19 17.42
N SER A 79 -10.96 -8.68 16.60
CA SER A 79 -12.30 -9.24 16.46
C SER A 79 -12.26 -10.68 15.92
N ASN A 80 -11.41 -10.96 14.93
CA ASN A 80 -11.24 -12.30 14.37
C ASN A 80 -10.64 -13.28 15.39
N LEU A 81 -9.67 -12.85 16.18
CA LEU A 81 -9.09 -13.65 17.27
C LEU A 81 -10.12 -13.97 18.35
N ILE A 82 -11.01 -13.02 18.70
CA ILE A 82 -12.04 -13.22 19.72
C ILE A 82 -13.16 -14.14 19.24
N ILE A 83 -13.63 -13.97 17.99
CA ILE A 83 -14.76 -14.71 17.42
C ILE A 83 -14.35 -16.11 16.97
N ASN A 84 -13.24 -16.23 16.24
CA ASN A 84 -12.81 -17.47 15.58
C ASN A 84 -11.65 -18.16 16.30
N ARG A 85 -11.55 -18.05 17.63
CA ARG A 85 -10.43 -18.49 18.50
C ARG A 85 -9.71 -19.79 18.09
N LYS A 86 -10.43 -20.77 17.54
CA LYS A 86 -9.90 -22.09 17.14
C LYS A 86 -9.61 -22.27 15.65
N ASP A 87 -10.20 -21.43 14.78
CA ASP A 87 -10.12 -21.52 13.31
C ASP A 87 -9.52 -20.25 12.68
N VAL A 88 -8.60 -19.61 13.40
CA VAL A 88 -7.89 -18.43 12.92
C VAL A 88 -7.02 -18.81 11.72
N ASN A 89 -7.28 -18.19 10.57
CA ASN A 89 -6.44 -18.37 9.39
C ASN A 89 -5.16 -17.51 9.52
N TRP A 90 -4.13 -18.07 10.14
CA TRP A 90 -2.84 -17.41 10.33
C TRP A 90 -2.12 -17.07 9.03
N LYS A 91 -2.29 -17.87 7.97
CA LYS A 91 -1.71 -17.57 6.64
C LYS A 91 -2.29 -16.27 6.08
N LEU A 92 -3.61 -16.11 6.22
CA LEU A 92 -4.29 -14.90 5.80
C LEU A 92 -3.72 -13.72 6.59
N ILE A 93 -3.72 -13.75 7.93
CA ILE A 93 -3.17 -12.67 8.79
C ILE A 93 -1.71 -12.33 8.44
N GLY A 94 -0.87 -13.35 8.21
CA GLY A 94 0.52 -13.16 7.80
C GLY A 94 0.64 -12.36 6.50
N LEU A 95 -0.19 -12.66 5.50
CA LEU A 95 -0.21 -11.92 4.23
C LEU A 95 -0.54 -10.43 4.46
N TYR A 96 -1.51 -10.09 5.31
CA TYR A 96 -1.79 -8.68 5.67
C TYR A 96 -0.56 -8.03 6.25
N PHE A 97 0.01 -8.69 7.27
CA PHE A 97 1.10 -8.11 8.02
C PHE A 97 2.29 -7.85 7.10
N THR A 98 2.61 -8.78 6.20
CA THR A 98 3.66 -8.58 5.20
C THR A 98 3.37 -7.41 4.27
N GLY A 99 2.14 -7.28 3.75
CA GLY A 99 1.75 -6.16 2.90
C GLY A 99 1.90 -4.82 3.63
N HIS A 100 1.39 -4.70 4.86
CA HIS A 100 1.51 -3.47 5.64
C HIS A 100 2.95 -3.14 6.01
N VAL A 101 3.76 -4.14 6.39
CA VAL A 101 5.18 -3.91 6.70
C VAL A 101 5.93 -3.38 5.48
N ILE A 102 5.73 -3.98 4.30
CA ILE A 102 6.34 -3.50 3.06
C ILE A 102 5.88 -2.07 2.75
N ALA A 103 4.59 -1.78 2.90
CA ALA A 103 4.05 -0.45 2.68
C ALA A 103 4.64 0.58 3.67
N ILE A 104 4.81 0.24 4.95
CA ILE A 104 5.47 1.12 5.94
C ILE A 104 6.92 1.39 5.53
N ILE A 105 7.67 0.35 5.17
CA ILE A 105 9.07 0.49 4.73
C ILE A 105 9.14 1.42 3.51
N LEU A 106 8.22 1.26 2.55
CA LEU A 106 8.17 2.10 1.37
C LEU A 106 7.76 3.55 1.71
N PHE A 107 6.81 3.74 2.64
CA PHE A 107 6.35 5.06 3.06
C PHE A 107 7.45 5.90 3.73
N PHE A 108 8.34 5.25 4.49
CA PHE A 108 9.51 5.91 5.09
C PHE A 108 10.78 5.81 4.21
N SER A 109 10.64 5.41 2.94
CA SER A 109 11.78 5.29 2.03
C SER A 109 12.08 6.59 1.29
N LYS A 110 13.30 6.67 0.74
CA LYS A 110 13.71 7.75 -0.16
C LYS A 110 12.87 7.85 -1.44
N ILE A 111 12.19 6.76 -1.84
CA ILE A 111 11.29 6.76 -3.00
C ILE A 111 10.06 7.62 -2.69
N MET A 112 9.47 7.42 -1.51
CA MET A 112 8.34 8.21 -1.06
C MET A 112 8.75 9.66 -0.78
N GLU A 113 9.90 9.86 -0.13
CA GLU A 113 10.49 11.19 0.11
C GLU A 113 10.67 11.97 -1.20
N TRP A 114 11.21 11.32 -2.24
CA TRP A 114 11.33 11.94 -3.56
C TRP A 114 9.97 12.19 -4.22
N TYR A 115 8.99 11.30 -4.07
CA TYR A 115 7.66 11.47 -4.68
C TYR A 115 6.88 12.67 -4.13
N ILE A 116 7.05 12.98 -2.84
CA ILE A 116 6.34 14.09 -2.17
C ILE A 116 7.05 15.44 -2.30
N ASP A 117 8.35 15.44 -2.59
CA ASP A 117 9.17 16.62 -2.90
C ASP A 117 8.54 17.47 -4.02
#